data_AF-A0A2H4MPA7-F1
#
_entry.id   AF-A0A2H4MPA7-F1
#
_cell.length_a   1.000
_cell.length_b   1.000
_cell.length_c   1.000
_cell.angle_alpha   90.00
_cell.angle_beta   90.00
_cell.angle_gamma   90.00
#
_symmetry.space_group_name_H-M   'P 1'
#
loop_
_entity.id
_entity.type
_entity.pdbx_description
1 polymer ?
#
loop_
_entity_poly.entity_id
_entity_poly.type
_entity_poly.pdbx_seq_one_letter_code
_entity_poly.pdbx_strand_id
1 'polypeptide(L)'
;HFVKLTDNTDQSNPSKADDMERGARIVISVPKNSKCLDFVTRGNLEIIHPRLLSIHLIGDFLNRRQYWLAFDLLRKQRINLNLIVDHDPKTFLEHLNEFVSQISNPQWLNLFITDLQNEDVTRTMYTGNYERGQLSVYPDAYDVAGKVHGVCDKLIEAFEKQDKEFELPKITCYVKKGLIENALAFIWT
;
A
#
# COMPACT_ATOMS: atom_id res chain seq x y z
N HIS A 1 21.86 15.73 2.24
CA HIS A 1 21.08 16.94 2.55
C HIS A 1 20.42 16.73 3.90
N PHE A 2 20.76 17.56 4.88
CA PHE A 2 20.19 17.50 6.22
C PHE A 2 19.00 18.47 6.26
N VAL A 3 17.82 18.00 6.65
CA VAL A 3 16.68 18.86 6.97
C VAL A 3 16.49 18.82 8.47
N LYS A 4 16.85 19.93 9.13
CA LYS A 4 16.50 20.17 10.52
C LYS A 4 15.02 20.55 10.55
N LEU A 5 14.16 19.66 11.01
CA LEU A 5 12.79 20.03 11.35
C LEU A 5 12.86 20.88 12.62
N THR A 6 12.74 22.20 12.47
CA THR A 6 12.56 23.12 13.60
C THR A 6 11.09 23.15 13.95
N ASP A 7 10.76 22.82 15.20
CA ASP A 7 9.46 23.08 15.81
C ASP A 7 9.18 24.58 15.78
N ASN A 8 8.44 25.05 14.78
CA ASN A 8 7.70 26.30 14.88
C ASN A 8 6.39 25.97 15.58
N THR A 9 6.35 26.25 16.88
CA THR A 9 5.14 26.23 17.68
C THR A 9 4.28 27.43 17.31
N ASP A 10 3.57 27.34 16.19
CA ASP A 10 2.38 28.15 15.96
C ASP A 10 1.14 27.37 16.41
N GLN A 11 0.53 27.91 17.47
CA GLN A 11 -0.69 27.41 18.06
C GLN A 11 -1.84 27.47 17.04
N SER A 12 -2.34 26.32 16.58
CA SER A 12 -3.78 26.04 16.44
C SER A 12 -4.04 24.66 15.84
N ASN A 13 -4.93 23.91 16.50
CA ASN A 13 -5.54 22.61 16.18
C ASN A 13 -4.76 21.34 16.61
N PRO A 14 -5.30 20.54 17.55
CA PRO A 14 -4.70 19.28 17.97
C PRO A 14 -5.17 18.15 17.07
N SER A 15 -4.40 17.80 16.04
CA SER A 15 -4.60 16.55 15.31
C SER A 15 -3.38 15.65 15.46
N LYS A 16 -3.48 14.72 16.43
CA LYS A 16 -2.77 13.44 16.53
C LYS A 16 -1.31 13.46 16.06
N ALA A 17 -0.47 14.24 16.76
CA ALA A 17 0.93 13.90 16.87
C ALA A 17 1.02 12.88 18.01
N ASP A 18 1.31 11.62 17.69
CA ASP A 18 1.57 10.57 18.68
C ASP A 18 2.61 11.06 19.69
N ASP A 19 2.41 10.69 20.96
CA ASP A 19 3.21 11.05 22.13
C ASP A 19 4.72 10.81 21.88
N MET A 20 5.39 11.82 21.35
CA MET A 20 6.85 11.86 21.27
C MET A 20 7.35 12.37 22.63
N GLU A 21 8.03 11.51 23.38
CA GLU A 21 8.55 11.86 24.70
C GLU A 21 9.40 13.13 24.62
N ARG A 22 9.14 14.09 25.51
CA ARG A 22 9.82 15.39 25.57
C ARG A 22 11.33 15.17 25.74
N GLY A 23 12.09 15.23 24.65
CA GLY A 23 13.54 15.01 24.63
C GLY A 23 14.07 14.28 23.40
N ALA A 24 13.18 13.61 22.65
CA ALA A 24 13.49 12.97 21.36
C ALA A 24 14.07 13.96 20.35
N ARG A 25 15.18 13.58 19.69
CA ARG A 25 15.80 14.32 18.59
C ARG A 25 16.10 13.35 17.48
N ILE A 26 15.53 13.62 16.30
CA ILE A 26 15.87 12.92 15.07
C ILE A 26 17.28 13.31 14.66
N VAL A 27 18.20 12.35 14.67
CA VAL A 27 19.62 12.62 14.36
C VAL A 27 20.01 12.14 12.96
N ILE A 28 19.39 11.07 12.43
CA ILE A 28 19.68 10.54 11.09
C ILE A 28 18.42 9.94 10.45
N SER A 29 18.09 10.38 9.23
CA SER A 29 17.22 9.65 8.30
C SER A 29 18.08 8.81 7.37
N VAL A 30 17.84 7.50 7.27
CA VAL A 30 18.61 6.63 6.35
C VAL A 30 18.03 6.76 4.94
N PRO A 31 18.75 7.27 3.93
CA PRO A 31 18.23 7.34 2.57
C PRO A 31 17.90 5.93 2.08
N LYS A 32 16.71 5.75 1.47
CA LYS A 32 16.17 4.47 0.95
C LYS A 32 15.65 3.46 1.97
N ASN A 33 15.74 3.75 3.27
CA ASN A 33 15.07 2.96 4.31
C ASN A 33 14.17 3.89 5.11
N SER A 34 12.93 3.49 5.42
CA SER A 34 12.02 4.32 6.24
C SER A 34 12.39 4.26 7.73
N LYS A 35 13.68 4.41 8.04
CA LYS A 35 14.29 4.33 9.37
C LYS A 35 14.74 5.71 9.81
N CYS A 36 14.39 6.05 11.03
CA CYS A 36 14.81 7.25 11.73
C CYS A 36 15.50 6.85 13.04
N LEU A 37 16.65 7.43 13.34
CA LEU A 37 17.30 7.25 14.64
C LEU A 37 16.86 8.36 15.60
N ASP A 38 16.32 7.96 16.74
CA ASP A 38 15.96 8.86 17.84
C ASP A 38 16.95 8.73 19.00
N PHE A 39 17.27 9.86 19.62
CA PHE A 39 18.06 9.94 20.83
C PHE A 39 17.15 10.37 21.99
N VAL A 40 16.78 9.41 22.85
CA VAL A 40 16.28 9.72 24.19
C VAL A 40 17.49 9.98 25.09
N THR A 41 17.43 10.99 25.97
CA THR A 41 18.56 11.56 26.75
C THR A 41 19.25 10.61 27.75
N ARG A 42 19.17 9.27 27.59
CA ARG A 42 19.76 8.24 28.46
C ARG A 42 20.61 7.18 27.75
N GLY A 43 20.96 7.37 26.48
CA GLY A 43 22.06 6.61 25.83
C GLY A 43 21.67 5.37 25.03
N ASN A 44 20.38 5.14 24.75
CA ASN A 44 19.93 4.11 23.79
C ASN A 44 19.63 4.74 22.44
N LEU A 45 20.10 4.12 21.36
CA LEU A 45 19.71 4.42 19.99
C LEU A 45 18.49 3.58 19.64
N GLU A 46 17.34 4.22 19.44
CA GLU A 46 16.14 3.53 18.96
C GLU A 46 15.93 3.85 17.48
N ILE A 47 15.77 2.79 16.66
CA ILE A 47 15.37 2.93 15.26
C ILE A 47 13.85 2.97 15.24
N ILE A 48 13.30 4.17 15.05
CA ILE A 48 11.87 4.36 14.81
C ILE A 48 11.61 4.23 13.32
N HIS A 49 10.46 3.65 12.96
CA HIS A 49 9.93 3.65 11.60
C HIS A 49 8.71 4.55 11.53
N PRO A 50 8.87 5.88 11.37
CA PRO A 50 7.73 6.77 11.22
C PRO A 50 6.89 6.33 10.03
N ARG A 51 5.61 6.03 10.27
CA ARG A 51 4.68 5.56 9.24
C ARG A 51 4.60 6.52 8.05
N LEU A 52 4.79 7.82 8.30
CA LEU A 52 4.90 8.86 7.28
C LEU A 52 6.05 8.62 6.28
N LEU A 53 7.26 8.32 6.78
CA LEU A 53 8.43 8.04 5.93
C LEU A 53 8.25 6.76 5.12
N SER A 54 7.58 5.77 5.71
CA SER A 54 7.27 4.52 5.02
C SER A 54 6.32 4.72 3.85
N ILE A 55 5.23 5.47 4.05
CA ILE A 55 4.25 5.73 2.98
C ILE A 55 4.90 6.51 1.84
N HIS A 56 5.78 7.48 2.13
CA HIS A 56 6.53 8.19 1.10
C HIS A 56 7.44 7.25 0.29
N LEU A 57 8.22 6.40 0.97
CA LEU A 57 9.09 5.41 0.32
C LEU A 57 8.28 4.38 -0.50
N ILE A 58 7.12 3.96 -0.01
CA ILE A 58 6.19 3.07 -0.73
C ILE A 58 5.70 3.78 -2.00
N GLY A 59 5.32 5.05 -1.91
CA GLY A 59 4.94 5.86 -3.08
C GLY A 59 6.04 5.90 -4.14
N ASP A 60 7.30 6.08 -3.73
CA ASP A 60 8.45 6.02 -4.66
C ASP A 60 8.60 4.65 -5.35
N PHE A 61 8.37 3.55 -4.62
CA PHE A 61 8.38 2.21 -5.20
C PHE A 61 7.23 2.01 -6.19
N LEU A 62 6.02 2.47 -5.86
CA LEU A 62 4.85 2.37 -6.72
C LEU A 62 5.02 3.20 -8.01
N ASN A 63 5.52 4.44 -7.89
CA ASN A 63 5.86 5.29 -9.03
C ASN A 63 6.87 4.64 -10.00
N ARG A 64 7.79 3.83 -9.46
CA ARG A 64 8.80 3.09 -10.25
C ARG A 64 8.36 1.69 -10.65
N ARG A 65 7.10 1.30 -10.37
CA ARG A 65 6.55 -0.03 -10.60
C ARG A 65 7.35 -1.16 -9.92
N GLN A 66 7.99 -0.86 -8.79
CA GLN A 66 8.70 -1.83 -7.95
C GLN A 66 7.71 -2.48 -6.96
N TYR A 67 6.73 -3.20 -7.50
CA TYR A 67 5.61 -3.77 -6.75
C TYR A 67 6.05 -4.73 -5.64
N TRP A 68 7.07 -5.56 -5.86
CA TRP A 68 7.57 -6.45 -4.81
C TRP A 68 8.09 -5.67 -3.58
N LEU A 69 8.88 -4.61 -3.81
CA LEU A 69 9.43 -3.79 -2.73
C LEU A 69 8.34 -3.04 -1.97
N ALA A 70 7.36 -2.49 -2.69
CA ALA A 70 6.19 -1.86 -2.09
C ALA A 70 5.40 -2.87 -1.24
N PHE A 71 5.05 -4.03 -1.81
CA PHE A 71 4.28 -5.07 -1.15
C PHE A 71 4.95 -5.60 0.11
N ASP A 72 6.25 -5.93 0.04
CA ASP A 72 6.98 -6.45 1.19
C ASP A 72 7.07 -5.42 2.33
N LEU A 73 7.25 -4.14 2.00
CA LEU A 73 7.29 -3.07 2.99
C LEU A 73 5.91 -2.83 3.63
N LEU A 74 4.85 -2.79 2.82
CA LEU A 74 3.46 -2.67 3.29
C LEU A 74 3.11 -3.81 4.27
N ARG A 75 3.41 -5.05 3.88
CA ARG A 75 3.14 -6.25 4.69
C ARG A 75 3.95 -6.25 5.99
N LYS A 76 5.25 -5.96 5.94
CA LYS A 76 6.12 -5.92 7.12
C LYS A 76 5.70 -4.86 8.13
N GLN A 77 5.18 -3.73 7.66
CA GLN A 77 4.80 -2.61 8.52
C GLN A 77 3.30 -2.52 8.79
N ARG A 78 2.52 -3.52 8.35
CA ARG A 78 1.06 -3.56 8.52
C ARG A 78 0.40 -2.25 8.05
N ILE A 79 0.80 -1.82 6.87
CA ILE A 79 0.19 -0.71 6.15
C ILE A 79 -0.82 -1.30 5.17
N ASN A 80 -1.98 -0.66 5.06
CA ASN A 80 -3.10 -1.16 4.27
C ASN A 80 -2.70 -1.41 2.80
N LEU A 81 -2.86 -2.64 2.32
CA LEU A 81 -2.49 -3.08 0.97
C LEU A 81 -3.31 -2.41 -0.15
N ASN A 82 -4.48 -1.84 0.18
CA ASN A 82 -5.26 -1.02 -0.76
C ASN A 82 -4.42 0.13 -1.35
N LEU A 83 -3.38 0.59 -0.65
CA LEU A 83 -2.47 1.64 -1.11
C LEU A 83 -1.79 1.29 -2.44
N ILE A 84 -1.56 0.01 -2.75
CA ILE A 84 -0.97 -0.43 -4.02
C ILE A 84 -1.85 0.00 -5.20
N VAL A 85 -3.17 -0.07 -5.01
CA VAL A 85 -4.17 0.31 -6.02
C VAL A 85 -4.43 1.81 -5.95
N ASP A 86 -4.66 2.35 -4.74
CA ASP A 86 -5.19 3.70 -4.56
C ASP A 86 -4.17 4.80 -4.85
N HIS A 87 -2.87 4.47 -4.83
CA HIS A 87 -1.79 5.42 -5.17
C HIS A 87 -1.94 5.97 -6.59
N ASP A 88 -2.11 5.09 -7.57
CA ASP A 88 -2.40 5.43 -8.97
C ASP A 88 -3.18 4.27 -9.61
N PRO A 89 -4.52 4.27 -9.48
CA PRO A 89 -5.37 3.18 -9.95
C PRO A 89 -5.25 2.93 -11.45
N LYS A 90 -5.06 4.01 -12.23
CA LYS A 90 -4.94 3.92 -13.68
C LYS A 90 -3.66 3.19 -14.07
N THR A 91 -2.51 3.66 -13.57
CA THR A 91 -1.21 3.05 -13.86
C THR A 91 -1.14 1.61 -13.33
N PHE A 92 -1.72 1.34 -12.16
CA PHE A 92 -1.79 -0.01 -11.59
C PHE A 92 -2.54 -0.98 -12.50
N LEU A 93 -3.74 -0.61 -12.97
CA LEU A 93 -4.55 -1.46 -13.86
C LEU A 93 -3.87 -1.69 -15.21
N GLU A 94 -3.22 -0.67 -15.79
CA GLU A 94 -2.46 -0.79 -17.03
C GLU A 94 -1.26 -1.76 -16.91
N HIS A 95 -0.59 -1.77 -15.74
CA HIS A 95 0.63 -2.55 -15.49
C HIS A 95 0.41 -3.72 -14.53
N LEU A 96 -0.83 -4.20 -14.41
CA LEU A 96 -1.19 -5.26 -13.45
C LEU A 96 -0.46 -6.58 -13.72
N ASN A 97 -0.13 -6.87 -14.98
CA ASN A 97 0.68 -8.05 -15.32
C ASN A 97 2.09 -7.99 -14.70
N GLU A 98 2.69 -6.80 -14.61
CA GLU A 98 3.99 -6.62 -13.94
C GLU A 98 3.85 -6.89 -12.43
N PHE A 99 2.77 -6.43 -11.81
CA PHE A 99 2.47 -6.71 -10.40
C PHE A 99 2.38 -8.21 -10.13
N VAL A 100 1.61 -8.95 -10.94
CA VAL A 100 1.49 -10.41 -10.80
C VAL A 100 2.84 -11.10 -11.03
N SER A 101 3.63 -10.68 -12.02
CA SER A 101 4.95 -11.27 -12.27
C SER A 101 5.96 -11.04 -11.13
N GLN A 102 5.88 -9.91 -10.44
CA GLN A 102 6.77 -9.56 -9.33
C GLN A 102 6.36 -10.26 -8.04
N ILE A 103 5.07 -10.52 -7.84
CA ILE A 103 4.54 -11.27 -6.69
C ILE A 103 4.23 -12.70 -7.15
N SER A 104 5.29 -13.45 -7.42
CA SER A 104 5.19 -14.83 -7.92
C SER A 104 4.57 -15.79 -6.91
N ASN A 105 4.56 -15.46 -5.62
CA ASN A 105 4.00 -16.31 -4.58
C ASN A 105 2.44 -16.22 -4.58
N PRO A 106 1.71 -17.31 -4.87
CA PRO A 106 0.25 -17.30 -4.94
C PRO A 106 -0.42 -16.95 -3.60
N GLN A 107 0.18 -17.34 -2.47
CA GLN A 107 -0.36 -17.01 -1.16
C GLN A 107 -0.31 -15.49 -0.90
N TRP A 108 0.66 -14.76 -1.45
CA TRP A 108 0.78 -13.33 -1.24
C TRP A 108 -0.23 -12.57 -2.10
N LEU A 109 -0.53 -13.08 -3.30
CA LEU A 109 -1.64 -12.61 -4.10
C LEU A 109 -2.99 -12.88 -3.42
N ASN A 110 -3.17 -14.05 -2.81
CA ASN A 110 -4.37 -14.34 -2.00
C ASN A 110 -4.54 -13.35 -0.84
N LEU A 111 -3.45 -13.03 -0.13
CA LEU A 111 -3.47 -12.00 0.92
C LEU A 111 -3.92 -10.65 0.36
N PHE A 112 -3.33 -10.22 -0.76
CA PHE A 112 -3.71 -8.97 -1.43
C PHE A 112 -5.19 -8.93 -1.80
N ILE A 113 -5.71 -9.98 -2.45
CA ILE A 113 -7.12 -10.04 -2.88
C ILE A 113 -8.06 -10.03 -1.67
N THR A 114 -7.69 -10.75 -0.60
CA THR A 114 -8.49 -10.82 0.63
C THR A 114 -8.58 -9.47 1.31
N ASP A 115 -7.49 -8.71 1.36
CA ASP A 115 -7.43 -7.39 2.00
C ASP A 115 -7.99 -6.26 1.13
N LEU A 116 -8.24 -6.49 -0.16
CA LEU A 116 -8.79 -5.48 -1.07
C LEU A 116 -10.19 -5.02 -0.63
N GLN A 117 -10.44 -3.71 -0.60
CA GLN A 117 -11.71 -3.13 -0.20
C GLN A 117 -12.16 -2.05 -1.20
N ASN A 118 -13.47 -1.79 -1.24
CA ASN A 118 -14.08 -0.69 -1.98
C ASN A 118 -13.93 0.63 -1.21
N GLU A 119 -12.69 0.96 -0.87
CA GLU A 119 -12.32 2.16 -0.13
C GLU A 119 -11.09 2.79 -0.80
N ASP A 120 -10.97 4.11 -0.67
CA ASP A 120 -9.78 4.85 -1.04
C ASP A 120 -8.99 5.24 0.21
N VAL A 121 -7.87 4.55 0.43
CA VAL A 121 -7.03 4.82 1.60
C VAL A 121 -6.20 6.11 1.49
N THR A 122 -6.00 6.63 0.28
CA THR A 122 -5.28 7.91 0.05
C THR A 122 -6.12 9.11 0.49
N ARG A 123 -7.45 9.00 0.44
CA ARG A 123 -8.39 10.05 0.85
C ARG A 123 -8.88 9.92 2.30
N THR A 124 -8.61 8.79 2.94
CA THR A 124 -9.10 8.49 4.30
C THR A 124 -7.96 8.37 5.31
N MET A 125 -7.20 7.27 5.27
CA MET A 125 -6.17 6.96 6.27
C MET A 125 -4.86 7.73 6.04
N TYR A 126 -4.55 8.01 4.77
CA TYR A 126 -3.26 8.57 4.35
C TYR A 126 -3.38 9.96 3.74
N THR A 127 -4.47 10.67 3.99
CA THR A 127 -4.75 12.00 3.45
C THR A 127 -3.58 12.97 3.63
N GLY A 128 -2.98 13.01 4.83
CA GLY A 128 -1.82 13.87 5.11
C GLY A 128 -0.54 13.55 4.31
N ASN A 129 -0.46 12.35 3.73
CA ASN A 129 0.64 11.94 2.85
C ASN A 129 0.40 12.28 1.37
N TYR A 130 -0.85 12.51 0.98
CA TYR A 130 -1.29 12.69 -0.40
C TYR A 130 -1.84 14.11 -0.69
N GLU A 131 -1.89 15.01 0.31
CA GLU A 131 -2.38 16.38 0.13
C GLU A 131 -1.34 17.39 -0.40
N ARG A 132 -1.84 18.33 -1.24
CA ARG A 132 -1.16 19.33 -2.11
C ARG A 132 -0.42 18.75 -3.34
N GLY A 133 -1.20 18.30 -4.33
CA GLY A 133 -0.79 18.35 -5.74
C GLY A 133 -0.77 17.02 -6.50
N GLN A 134 -0.91 15.89 -5.81
CA GLN A 134 -1.00 14.56 -6.44
C GLN A 134 -2.32 13.91 -6.05
N LEU A 135 -3.41 14.42 -6.62
CA LEU A 135 -4.67 13.69 -6.61
C LEU A 135 -4.43 12.38 -7.36
N SER A 136 -4.80 11.25 -6.75
CA SER A 136 -4.95 9.98 -7.47
C SER A 136 -5.89 10.26 -8.66
N VAL A 137 -5.34 10.21 -9.87
CA VAL A 137 -6.11 10.44 -11.09
C VAL A 137 -6.91 9.17 -11.33
N TYR A 138 -8.05 9.09 -10.66
CA TYR A 138 -9.08 8.15 -11.00
C TYR A 138 -9.53 8.41 -12.44
N PRO A 139 -9.59 7.39 -13.31
CA PRO A 139 -10.34 7.52 -14.56
C PRO A 139 -11.74 8.09 -14.27
N ASP A 140 -12.30 8.94 -15.13
CA ASP A 140 -13.65 9.53 -14.94
C ASP A 140 -14.77 8.48 -14.74
N ALA A 141 -14.49 7.21 -15.03
CA ALA A 141 -15.36 6.05 -14.85
C ALA A 141 -15.03 5.16 -13.63
N TYR A 142 -14.03 5.53 -12.80
CA TYR A 142 -13.62 4.71 -11.66
C TYR A 142 -14.49 5.00 -10.44
N ASP A 143 -15.49 4.14 -10.27
CA ASP A 143 -16.28 4.07 -9.06
C ASP A 143 -15.51 3.28 -7.98
N VAL A 144 -15.28 3.92 -6.83
CA VAL A 144 -14.67 3.27 -5.65
C VAL A 144 -15.50 2.05 -5.21
N ALA A 145 -16.82 2.06 -5.42
CA ALA A 145 -17.68 0.91 -5.14
C ALA A 145 -17.47 -0.26 -6.14
N GLY A 146 -16.96 0.02 -7.34
CA GLY A 146 -16.61 -0.96 -8.36
C GLY A 146 -15.15 -1.44 -8.32
N LYS A 147 -14.30 -0.85 -7.46
CA LYS A 147 -12.86 -1.12 -7.38
C LYS A 147 -12.54 -2.60 -7.26
N VAL A 148 -13.13 -3.28 -6.27
CA VAL A 148 -12.88 -4.70 -6.01
C VAL A 148 -13.23 -5.54 -7.25
N HIS A 149 -14.36 -5.25 -7.89
CA HIS A 149 -14.78 -5.98 -9.09
C HIS A 149 -13.80 -5.76 -10.24
N GLY A 150 -13.45 -4.51 -10.55
CA GLY A 150 -12.55 -4.17 -11.66
C GLY A 150 -11.14 -4.73 -11.49
N VAL A 151 -10.58 -4.68 -10.27
CA VAL A 151 -9.26 -5.26 -9.98
C VAL A 151 -9.32 -6.79 -10.06
N CYS A 152 -10.34 -7.43 -9.48
CA CYS A 152 -10.48 -8.87 -9.55
C CYS A 152 -10.66 -9.38 -11.00
N ASP A 153 -11.42 -8.68 -11.84
CA ASP A 153 -11.57 -9.03 -13.26
C ASP A 153 -10.24 -9.01 -14.00
N LYS A 154 -9.44 -7.97 -13.80
CA LYS A 154 -8.10 -7.88 -14.41
C LYS A 154 -7.13 -8.92 -13.87
N LEU A 155 -7.21 -9.25 -12.57
CA LEU A 155 -6.40 -10.34 -12.00
C LEU A 155 -6.79 -11.70 -12.58
N ILE A 156 -8.07 -11.97 -12.76
CA ILE A 156 -8.55 -13.21 -13.39
C ILE A 156 -8.01 -13.32 -14.83
N GLU A 157 -8.13 -12.25 -15.62
CA GLU A 157 -7.55 -12.20 -16.98
C GLU A 157 -6.02 -12.43 -16.99
N ALA A 158 -5.31 -11.95 -15.96
CA ALA A 158 -3.87 -12.14 -15.82
C ALA A 158 -3.50 -13.57 -15.43
N PHE A 159 -4.25 -14.18 -14.49
CA PHE A 159 -4.02 -15.56 -14.05
C PHE A 159 -4.34 -16.59 -15.14
N GLU A 160 -5.32 -16.32 -16.01
CA GLU A 160 -5.64 -17.20 -17.13
C GLU A 160 -4.53 -17.34 -18.16
N LYS A 161 -3.63 -16.36 -18.23
CA LYS A 161 -2.46 -16.39 -19.12
C LYS A 161 -1.26 -17.11 -18.50
N GLN A 162 -1.34 -17.48 -17.22
CA GLN A 162 -0.26 -18.09 -16.46
C GLN A 162 -0.57 -19.54 -16.09
N ASP A 163 0.41 -20.20 -15.48
CA ASP A 163 0.37 -21.63 -15.13
C ASP A 163 -0.66 -21.96 -14.03
N LYS A 164 -0.89 -23.26 -13.79
CA LYS A 164 -1.86 -23.77 -12.79
C LYS A 164 -1.63 -23.30 -11.35
N GLU A 165 -0.47 -22.72 -11.06
CA GLU A 165 -0.10 -22.23 -9.73
C GLU A 165 -1.03 -21.10 -9.21
N PHE A 166 -1.76 -20.42 -10.09
CA PHE A 166 -2.65 -19.32 -9.75
C PHE A 166 -4.15 -19.69 -9.61
N GLU A 167 -4.48 -20.99 -9.57
CA GLU A 167 -5.88 -21.45 -9.38
C GLU A 167 -6.48 -20.93 -8.07
N LEU A 168 -5.73 -20.97 -6.96
CA LEU A 168 -6.19 -20.49 -5.67
C LEU A 168 -6.46 -18.97 -5.66
N PRO A 169 -5.53 -18.09 -6.08
CA PRO A 169 -5.80 -16.67 -6.30
C PRO A 169 -7.02 -16.40 -7.18
N LYS A 170 -7.21 -17.17 -8.26
CA LYS A 170 -8.37 -17.04 -9.14
C LYS A 170 -9.69 -17.32 -8.41
N ILE A 171 -9.75 -18.39 -7.62
CA ILE A 171 -10.91 -18.73 -6.78
C ILE A 171 -11.16 -17.60 -5.76
N THR A 172 -10.11 -17.09 -5.11
CA THR A 172 -10.23 -15.99 -4.15
C THR A 172 -10.83 -14.73 -4.79
N CYS A 173 -10.47 -14.41 -6.04
CA CYS A 173 -11.12 -13.32 -6.78
C CYS A 173 -12.64 -13.54 -6.95
N TYR A 174 -13.06 -14.74 -7.34
CA TYR A 174 -14.50 -15.05 -7.50
C TYR A 174 -15.27 -14.94 -6.18
N VAL A 175 -14.70 -15.48 -5.09
CA VAL A 175 -15.28 -15.36 -3.75
C VAL A 175 -15.37 -13.89 -3.33
N LYS A 176 -14.31 -13.12 -3.57
CA LYS A 176 -14.25 -11.69 -3.22
C LYS A 176 -15.29 -10.85 -3.98
N LYS A 177 -15.61 -11.23 -5.22
CA LYS A 177 -16.69 -10.64 -6.02
C LYS A 177 -18.10 -11.11 -5.61
N GLY A 178 -18.23 -12.06 -4.69
CA GLY A 178 -19.51 -12.68 -4.33
C GLY A 178 -20.06 -13.66 -5.39
N LEU A 179 -19.25 -14.03 -6.39
CA LEU A 179 -19.62 -14.97 -7.46
C LEU A 179 -19.30 -16.41 -7.05
N ILE A 180 -20.01 -16.91 -6.04
CA ILE A 180 -19.73 -18.21 -5.42
C ILE A 180 -19.90 -19.37 -6.42
N GLU A 181 -20.88 -19.30 -7.32
CA GLU A 181 -21.13 -20.35 -8.32
C GLU A 181 -19.91 -20.54 -9.25
N ASN A 182 -19.31 -19.44 -9.69
CA ASN A 182 -18.10 -19.49 -10.51
C ASN A 182 -16.91 -20.06 -9.72
N ALA A 183 -16.79 -19.74 -8.43
CA ALA A 183 -15.76 -20.31 -7.57
C ALA A 183 -15.93 -21.83 -7.40
N LEU A 184 -17.17 -22.31 -7.20
CA LEU A 184 -17.47 -23.74 -7.03
C LEU A 184 -17.18 -24.55 -8.30
N ALA A 185 -17.42 -23.96 -9.48
CA ALA A 185 -17.13 -24.61 -10.75
C ALA A 185 -15.65 -25.01 -10.89
N PHE A 186 -14.71 -24.25 -10.32
CA PHE A 186 -13.28 -24.57 -10.35
C PHE A 186 -12.86 -25.67 -9.36
N ILE A 187 -13.64 -25.91 -8.30
CA ILE A 187 -13.32 -26.94 -7.30
C ILE A 187 -13.83 -28.31 -7.75
N TRP A 188 -14.86 -28.34 -8.61
CA TRP A 188 -15.56 -29.56 -9.00
C TRP A 188 -15.13 -30.10 -10.39
N THR A 189 -14.14 -29.46 -11.03
CA THR A 189 -13.44 -29.94 -12.24
C THR A 189 -12.09 -30.54 -11.90
#